data_AF-A0AAJ2HLW2-F1
#
_entry.id   AF-A0AAJ2HLW2-F1
#
_cell.length_a   1.000
_cell.length_b   1.000
_cell.length_c   1.000
_cell.angle_alpha   90.00
_cell.angle_beta   90.00
_cell.angle_gamma   90.00
#
_symmetry.space_group_name_H-M   'P 1'
#
loop_
_entity.id
_entity.type
_entity.pdbx_description
1 polymer ?
#
loop_
_entity_poly.entity_id
_entity_poly.type
_entity_poly.pdbx_seq_one_letter_code
_entity_poly.pdbx_strand_id
1 'polypeptide(L)'
;MHQTDIKVGSVWRRTTATGRAYYEERGKVYQTLLDGWNADHRSADSYAFVSMDGNGDDPTYFNAHRSLPLDTRHLIEDPMMHDSRRSQWVQMADLVAYTAFTHLNRHPGNEFGWTWYEDHLVSKDVNGGPRQI
;
A
#
# COMPACT_ATOMS: atom_id res chain seq x y z
N MET A 1 -10.73 27.38 5.21
CA MET A 1 -9.76 26.50 5.91
C MET A 1 -9.90 25.12 5.29
N HIS A 2 -9.11 24.79 4.26
CA HIS A 2 -9.10 23.43 3.70
C HIS A 2 -8.39 22.54 4.69
N GLN A 3 -9.15 21.76 5.45
CA GLN A 3 -8.60 20.64 6.19
C GLN A 3 -8.04 19.68 5.15
N THR A 4 -6.73 19.49 5.13
CA THR A 4 -6.06 18.52 4.26
C THR A 4 -6.55 17.14 4.66
N ASP A 5 -7.50 16.63 3.89
CA ASP A 5 -8.18 15.38 4.18
C ASP A 5 -7.20 14.22 3.95
N ILE A 6 -6.98 13.39 4.96
CA ILE A 6 -6.17 12.17 4.82
C ILE A 6 -6.90 11.27 3.83
N LYS A 7 -6.23 10.96 2.72
CA LYS A 7 -6.73 10.00 1.75
C LYS A 7 -6.14 8.63 2.03
N VAL A 8 -6.94 7.60 1.76
CA VAL A 8 -6.53 6.21 1.91
C VAL A 8 -6.65 5.52 0.57
N GLY A 9 -6.07 4.35 0.44
CA GLY A 9 -6.25 3.50 -0.72
C GLY A 9 -5.67 2.13 -0.41
N SER A 10 -6.23 1.11 -1.05
CA SER A 10 -5.69 -0.24 -0.97
C SER A 10 -5.59 -0.84 -2.36
N VAL A 11 -4.54 -1.64 -2.54
CA VAL A 11 -4.36 -2.47 -3.73
C VAL A 11 -4.25 -3.92 -3.32
N TRP A 12 -4.69 -4.84 -4.17
CA TRP A 12 -4.70 -6.26 -3.84
C TRP A 12 -4.52 -7.13 -5.08
N ARG A 13 -4.06 -8.36 -4.86
CA ARG A 13 -4.00 -9.41 -5.88
C ARG A 13 -4.46 -10.73 -5.30
N ARG A 14 -5.28 -11.48 -6.03
CA ARG A 14 -5.62 -12.87 -5.66
C ARG A 14 -4.49 -13.80 -6.09
N THR A 15 -4.08 -14.71 -5.21
CA THR A 15 -3.11 -15.75 -5.54
C THR A 15 -3.38 -17.02 -4.74
N THR A 16 -3.03 -18.17 -5.32
CA THR A 16 -2.98 -19.47 -4.63
C THR A 16 -1.54 -19.88 -4.32
N ALA A 17 -0.56 -19.02 -4.63
CA ALA A 17 0.85 -19.29 -4.38
C ALA A 17 1.12 -19.44 -2.88
N THR A 18 2.12 -20.25 -2.55
CA THR A 18 2.57 -20.48 -1.17
C THR A 18 4.10 -20.40 -1.11
N GLY A 19 4.66 -20.30 0.11
CA GLY A 19 6.09 -20.26 0.34
C GLY A 19 6.81 -19.16 -0.47
N ARG A 20 7.86 -19.55 -1.20
CA ARG A 20 8.67 -18.61 -1.99
C ARG A 20 7.87 -17.91 -3.09
N ALA A 21 6.97 -18.62 -3.77
CA ALA A 21 6.16 -18.03 -4.83
C ALA A 21 5.20 -16.96 -4.28
N TYR A 22 4.64 -17.16 -3.08
CA TYR A 22 3.83 -16.14 -2.42
C TYR A 22 4.64 -14.88 -2.07
N TYR A 23 5.85 -15.08 -1.55
CA TYR A 23 6.76 -13.98 -1.25
C TYR A 23 7.10 -13.15 -2.49
N GLU A 24 7.36 -13.81 -3.62
CA GLU A 24 7.60 -13.12 -4.91
C GLU A 24 6.37 -12.37 -5.41
N GLU A 25 5.16 -12.93 -5.25
CA GLU A 25 3.92 -12.23 -5.58
C GLU A 25 3.72 -10.95 -4.75
N ARG A 26 4.04 -10.98 -3.44
CA ARG A 26 4.00 -9.76 -2.61
C ARG A 26 4.94 -8.68 -3.14
N GLY A 27 6.16 -9.07 -3.53
CA GLY A 27 7.12 -8.15 -4.14
C GLY A 27 6.61 -7.54 -5.45
N LYS A 28 5.97 -8.34 -6.32
CA LYS A 28 5.36 -7.84 -7.56
C LYS A 28 4.21 -6.88 -7.31
N VAL A 29 3.34 -7.15 -6.34
CA VAL A 29 2.24 -6.23 -5.96
C VAL A 29 2.82 -4.89 -5.52
N TYR A 30 3.86 -4.90 -4.70
CA TYR A 30 4.54 -3.68 -4.28
C TYR A 30 5.20 -2.93 -5.45
N GLN A 31 5.91 -3.63 -6.34
CA GLN A 31 6.49 -3.00 -7.54
C GLN A 31 5.42 -2.33 -8.40
N THR A 32 4.32 -3.03 -8.70
CA THR A 32 3.22 -2.47 -9.51
C THR A 32 2.58 -1.25 -8.84
N LEU A 33 2.52 -1.21 -7.51
CA LEU A 33 2.06 -0.03 -6.77
C LEU A 33 3.02 1.15 -6.96
N LEU A 34 4.33 0.94 -6.80
CA LEU A 34 5.33 1.99 -6.99
C LEU A 34 5.36 2.52 -8.43
N ASP A 35 5.27 1.63 -9.42
CA ASP A 35 5.25 2.03 -10.83
C ASP A 35 4.06 2.94 -11.12
N GLY A 36 2.88 2.61 -10.57
CA GLY A 36 1.68 3.43 -10.66
C GLY A 36 1.85 4.79 -10.00
N TRP A 37 2.28 4.83 -8.73
CA TRP A 37 2.51 6.09 -8.04
C TRP A 37 3.58 6.95 -8.71
N ASN A 38 4.66 6.35 -9.22
CA ASN A 38 5.69 7.08 -9.95
C ASN A 38 5.13 7.72 -11.22
N ALA A 39 4.30 6.99 -11.98
CA ALA A 39 3.64 7.52 -13.17
C ALA A 39 2.65 8.65 -12.83
N ASP A 40 1.85 8.49 -11.79
CA ASP A 40 0.88 9.48 -11.32
C ASP A 40 1.59 10.78 -10.89
N HIS A 41 2.62 10.66 -10.05
CA HIS A 41 3.39 11.79 -9.58
C HIS A 41 4.18 12.48 -10.70
N ARG A 42 4.71 11.72 -11.66
CA ARG A 42 5.32 12.26 -12.89
C ARG A 42 4.31 13.06 -13.71
N SER A 43 3.12 12.52 -13.95
CA SER A 43 2.07 13.21 -14.69
C SER A 43 1.60 14.49 -14.01
N ALA A 44 1.67 14.53 -12.68
CA ALA A 44 1.29 15.69 -11.87
C ALA A 44 2.45 16.65 -11.59
N ASP A 45 3.66 16.38 -12.09
CA ASP A 45 4.90 17.10 -11.76
C ASP A 45 5.10 17.31 -10.24
N SER A 46 4.89 16.24 -9.49
CA SER A 46 5.00 16.21 -8.03
C SER A 46 5.94 15.09 -7.60
N TYR A 47 6.36 15.11 -6.34
CA TYR A 47 7.25 14.11 -5.77
C TYR A 47 6.66 13.56 -4.47
N ALA A 48 6.99 12.31 -4.16
CA ALA A 48 6.60 11.67 -2.92
C ALA A 48 7.72 10.79 -2.36
N PHE A 49 7.73 10.62 -1.03
CA PHE A 49 8.54 9.62 -0.34
C PHE A 49 7.60 8.56 0.22
N VAL A 50 8.10 7.33 0.40
CA VAL A 50 7.32 6.22 0.96
C VAL A 50 7.77 5.95 2.38
N SER A 51 6.83 5.98 3.33
CA SER A 51 7.02 5.53 4.72
C SER A 51 6.19 4.27 4.95
N MET A 52 6.78 3.24 5.56
CA MET A 52 6.12 1.94 5.74
C MET A 52 6.61 1.18 6.97
N ASP A 53 5.85 0.15 7.38
CA ASP A 53 6.31 -0.80 8.39
C ASP A 53 7.49 -1.61 7.88
N GLY A 54 8.45 -1.85 8.77
CA GLY A 54 9.57 -2.74 8.50
C GLY A 54 10.81 -2.37 9.30
N ASN A 55 11.82 -3.22 9.19
CA ASN A 55 13.12 -3.04 9.81
C ASN A 55 14.28 -3.02 8.80
N GLY A 56 13.96 -3.19 7.51
CA GLY A 56 14.90 -3.18 6.39
C GLY A 56 15.62 -4.50 6.09
N ASP A 57 15.29 -5.59 6.80
CA ASP A 57 15.91 -6.90 6.55
C ASP A 57 15.45 -7.55 5.23
N ASP A 58 14.27 -7.17 4.75
CA ASP A 58 13.73 -7.63 3.46
C ASP A 58 14.18 -6.69 2.33
N PRO A 59 15.09 -7.12 1.44
CA PRO A 59 15.60 -6.26 0.36
C PRO A 59 14.55 -6.00 -0.73
N THR A 60 13.41 -6.70 -0.73
CA THR A 60 12.38 -6.59 -1.79
C THR A 60 11.92 -5.15 -1.99
N TYR A 61 11.65 -4.43 -0.89
CA TYR A 61 11.12 -3.07 -0.96
C TYR A 61 12.19 -2.08 -1.43
N PHE A 62 13.43 -2.21 -0.95
CA PHE A 62 14.57 -1.41 -1.45
C PHE A 62 14.81 -1.64 -2.93
N ASN A 63 14.85 -2.89 -3.38
CA ASN A 63 15.07 -3.25 -4.78
C ASN A 63 13.97 -2.69 -5.68
N ALA A 64 12.72 -2.65 -5.22
CA ALA A 64 11.61 -2.09 -5.98
C ALA A 64 11.70 -0.56 -6.15
N HIS A 65 12.23 0.16 -5.17
CA HIS A 65 12.52 1.60 -5.32
C HIS A 65 13.71 1.83 -6.26
N ARG A 66 14.72 0.97 -6.18
CA ARG A 66 15.94 1.06 -6.99
C ARG A 66 15.74 0.62 -8.45
N SER A 67 14.65 -0.08 -8.76
CA SER A 67 14.29 -0.44 -10.14
C SER A 67 13.63 0.70 -10.92
N LEU A 68 13.17 1.77 -10.25
CA LEU A 68 12.58 2.94 -10.90
C LEU A 68 13.62 3.71 -11.74
N PRO A 69 13.33 4.06 -13.01
CA PRO A 69 14.30 4.76 -13.86
C PRO A 69 14.61 6.17 -13.35
N LEU A 70 15.89 6.47 -13.11
CA LEU A 70 16.34 7.70 -12.45
C LEU A 70 15.91 8.99 -13.16
N ASP A 71 15.87 8.99 -14.49
CA ASP A 71 15.45 10.12 -15.32
C ASP A 71 13.93 10.38 -15.31
N THR A 72 13.17 9.43 -14.78
CA THR A 72 11.71 9.50 -14.70
C THR A 72 11.17 9.29 -13.29
N ARG A 73 12.05 9.31 -12.29
CA ARG A 73 11.72 8.97 -10.91
C ARG A 73 11.14 10.18 -10.16
N HIS A 74 9.91 10.01 -9.69
CA HIS A 74 9.17 10.97 -8.85
C HIS A 74 8.90 10.42 -7.44
N LEU A 75 9.18 9.15 -7.19
CA LEU A 75 9.28 8.60 -5.83
C LEU A 75 10.72 8.74 -5.32
N ILE A 76 10.97 9.67 -4.41
CA ILE A 76 12.31 9.99 -3.92
C ILE A 76 12.75 9.03 -2.81
N GLU A 77 14.04 8.76 -2.77
CA GLU A 77 14.71 7.91 -1.77
C GLU A 77 14.21 6.47 -1.70
N ASP A 78 14.97 5.64 -0.97
CA ASP A 78 14.50 4.32 -0.54
C ASP A 78 13.34 4.43 0.46
N PRO A 79 12.56 3.35 0.69
CA PRO A 79 11.44 3.41 1.63
C PRO A 79 11.94 3.69 3.06
N MET A 80 11.31 4.65 3.72
CA MET A 80 11.53 4.94 5.13
C MET A 80 10.81 3.91 6.00
N MET A 81 11.59 2.96 6.53
CA MET A 81 11.09 1.89 7.37
C MET A 81 10.93 2.35 8.82
N HIS A 82 9.78 2.04 9.43
CA HIS A 82 9.50 2.32 10.85
C HIS A 82 9.02 1.06 11.57
N ASP A 83 9.36 0.95 12.87
CA ASP A 83 8.68 0.03 13.77
C ASP A 83 7.23 0.50 13.97
N SER A 84 6.26 -0.30 13.51
CA SER A 84 4.83 -0.05 13.68
C SER A 84 4.43 0.33 15.10
N ARG A 85 5.09 -0.18 16.16
CA ARG A 85 4.78 0.21 17.56
C ARG A 85 4.97 1.69 17.84
N ARG A 86 5.78 2.38 17.04
CA ARG A 86 6.17 3.78 17.25
C ARG A 86 5.58 4.74 16.22
N SER A 87 4.86 4.24 15.20
CA SER A 87 4.30 5.07 14.13
C SER A 87 2.79 4.89 14.01
N GLN A 88 2.05 5.93 14.42
CA GLN A 88 0.59 5.97 14.26
C GLN A 88 0.17 5.94 12.78
N TRP A 89 0.97 6.52 11.89
CA TRP A 89 0.72 6.48 10.44
C TRP A 89 0.81 5.06 9.88
N VAL A 90 1.79 4.29 10.32
CA VAL A 90 1.93 2.88 9.93
C VAL A 90 0.78 2.06 10.50
N GLN A 91 0.41 2.27 11.78
CA GLN A 91 -0.76 1.59 12.37
C GLN A 91 -2.07 1.91 11.62
N MET A 92 -2.25 3.15 11.15
CA MET A 92 -3.37 3.53 10.31
C MET A 92 -3.34 2.81 8.95
N ALA A 93 -2.17 2.73 8.31
CA ALA A 93 -2.00 2.02 7.04
C ALA A 93 -2.29 0.51 7.19
N ASP A 94 -1.84 -0.11 8.28
CA ASP A 94 -2.13 -1.50 8.59
C ASP A 94 -3.64 -1.73 8.80
N LEU A 95 -4.34 -0.81 9.46
CA LEU A 95 -5.79 -0.88 9.63
C LEU A 95 -6.53 -0.75 8.29
N VAL A 96 -6.07 0.13 7.39
CA VAL A 96 -6.60 0.24 6.01
C VAL A 96 -6.39 -1.08 5.26
N ALA A 97 -5.19 -1.66 5.31
CA ALA A 97 -4.90 -2.93 4.64
C ALA A 97 -5.73 -4.08 5.21
N TYR A 98 -5.88 -4.15 6.55
CA TYR A 98 -6.66 -5.18 7.21
C TYR A 98 -8.15 -5.09 6.87
N THR A 99 -8.74 -3.89 6.93
CA THR A 99 -10.15 -3.67 6.60
C THR A 99 -10.44 -3.96 5.13
N ALA A 100 -9.52 -3.64 4.22
CA ALA A 100 -9.63 -4.03 2.80
C ALA A 100 -9.63 -5.56 2.66
N PHE A 101 -8.73 -6.24 3.38
CA PHE A 101 -8.65 -7.70 3.38
C PHE A 101 -9.93 -8.35 3.93
N THR A 102 -10.48 -7.89 5.06
CA THR A 102 -11.72 -8.47 5.62
C THR A 102 -12.93 -8.21 4.73
N HIS A 103 -12.96 -7.07 4.05
CA HIS A 103 -13.98 -6.75 3.07
C HIS A 103 -13.93 -7.69 1.84
N LEU A 104 -12.73 -7.94 1.30
CA LEU A 104 -12.50 -8.75 0.10
C LEU A 104 -12.50 -10.27 0.35
N ASN A 105 -12.03 -10.69 1.52
CA ASN A 105 -11.87 -12.10 1.90
C ASN A 105 -12.70 -12.41 3.15
N ARG A 106 -14.02 -12.50 2.91
CA ARG A 106 -15.02 -12.73 3.95
C ARG A 106 -14.98 -14.18 4.45
N HIS A 107 -14.36 -14.39 5.61
CA HIS A 107 -14.29 -15.66 6.31
C HIS A 107 -15.09 -15.56 7.63
N PRO A 108 -15.74 -16.62 8.14
CA PRO A 108 -16.55 -16.49 9.38
C PRO A 108 -15.79 -15.89 10.57
N GLY A 109 -14.49 -16.19 10.69
CA GLY A 109 -13.62 -15.64 11.74
C GLY A 109 -13.35 -14.12 11.66
N ASN A 110 -13.71 -13.44 10.57
CA ASN A 110 -13.56 -11.99 10.41
C ASN A 110 -14.89 -11.28 10.11
N GLU A 111 -16.03 -11.92 10.39
CA GLU A 111 -17.38 -11.39 10.14
C GLU A 111 -17.62 -10.02 10.77
N PHE A 112 -17.09 -9.81 11.98
CA PHE A 112 -17.19 -8.53 12.69
C PHE A 112 -16.64 -7.32 11.91
N GLY A 113 -15.77 -7.56 10.91
CA GLY A 113 -15.09 -6.52 10.15
C GLY A 113 -15.41 -6.49 8.65
N TRP A 114 -16.41 -7.26 8.18
CA TRP A 114 -16.72 -7.33 6.74
C TRP A 114 -17.17 -6.00 6.13
N THR A 115 -17.83 -5.15 6.92
CA THR A 115 -18.40 -3.88 6.45
C THR A 115 -17.50 -2.67 6.77
N TRP A 116 -16.47 -2.82 7.60
CA TRP A 116 -15.65 -1.68 8.06
C TRP A 116 -15.06 -0.85 6.93
N TYR A 117 -14.61 -1.49 5.85
CA TYR A 117 -14.10 -0.76 4.69
C TYR A 117 -15.17 0.10 4.02
N GLU A 118 -16.34 -0.50 3.80
CA GLU A 118 -17.51 0.14 3.18
C GLU A 118 -18.03 1.29 4.05
N ASP A 119 -18.19 1.03 5.34
CA ASP A 119 -18.78 1.97 6.31
C ASP A 119 -17.87 3.16 6.62
N HIS A 120 -16.53 3.01 6.52
CA HIS A 120 -15.59 4.00 7.05
C HIS A 120 -14.56 4.52 6.05
N LEU A 121 -14.18 3.74 5.03
CA LEU A 121 -13.03 4.04 4.17
C LEU A 121 -13.38 4.30 2.70
N VAL A 122 -14.45 3.72 2.15
CA VAL A 122 -14.80 3.90 0.73
C VAL A 122 -14.89 5.37 0.32
N SER A 123 -15.50 6.22 1.15
CA SER A 123 -15.62 7.66 0.85
C SER A 123 -14.28 8.43 0.85
N LYS A 124 -13.21 7.81 1.37
CA LYS A 124 -11.86 8.39 1.45
C LYS A 124 -10.86 7.68 0.54
N ASP A 125 -11.27 6.59 -0.12
CA ASP A 125 -10.41 5.80 -0.99
C ASP A 125 -10.13 6.53 -2.30
N VAL A 126 -8.86 6.79 -2.60
CA VAL A 126 -8.43 7.45 -3.84
C VAL A 126 -8.78 6.67 -5.11
N ASN A 127 -9.02 5.36 -4.99
CA ASN A 127 -9.42 4.48 -6.10
C ASN A 127 -10.93 4.24 -6.15
N GLY A 128 -11.71 4.80 -5.21
CA GLY A 128 -13.14 4.52 -5.06
C GLY A 128 -13.46 3.14 -4.45
N GLY A 129 -12.44 2.41 -3.99
CA GLY A 129 -12.54 1.07 -3.40
C GLY A 129 -11.24 0.28 -3.59
N PRO A 130 -11.10 -0.92 -3.00
CA PRO A 130 -9.86 -1.70 -3.13
C PRO A 130 -9.56 -2.07 -4.59
N ARG A 131 -8.43 -1.60 -5.11
CA ARG A 131 -8.07 -1.77 -6.53
C ARG A 131 -7.28 -3.06 -6.75
N GLN A 132 -7.76 -3.91 -7.65
CA GLN A 132 -7.01 -5.10 -8.03
C GLN A 132 -5.82 -4.75 -8.94
N ILE A 133 -4.64 -5.32 -8.68
CA ILE A 133 -3.41 -5.16 -9.48
C ILE A 133 -2.67 -6.48 -9.71
#